data_AF-A0A101JL16-F1
#
_entry.id   AF-A0A101JL16-F1
#
_cell.length_a   1.000
_cell.length_b   1.000
_cell.length_c   1.000
_cell.angle_alpha   90.00
_cell.angle_beta   90.00
_cell.angle_gamma   90.00
#
_symmetry.space_group_name_H-M   'P 1'
#
loop_
_entity.id
_entity.type
_entity.pdbx_description
1 polymer ?
#
loop_
_entity_poly.entity_id
_entity_poly.type
_entity_poly.pdbx_seq_one_letter_code
_entity_poly.pdbx_strand_id
1 'polypeptide(L)' 'MTRTADENTSSDRSMSVSEELCAALGLPPPKPFTEEQEAAYQKRLRDIDEQLAAMKARRERGG' A
#
# COMPACT_ATOMS: atom_id res chain seq x y z
N MET A 1 -10.33 46.68 4.32
CA MET A 1 -9.94 46.24 2.97
C MET A 1 -9.25 44.89 3.11
N THR A 2 -9.72 43.92 2.32
CA THR A 2 -9.41 42.48 2.33
C THR A 2 -8.09 42.15 1.64
N ARG A 3 -7.35 41.14 2.15
CA ARG A 3 -6.90 39.97 1.37
C ARG A 3 -6.25 38.90 2.27
N THR A 4 -6.91 37.74 2.26
CA THR A 4 -6.46 36.37 2.56
C THR A 4 -5.42 35.88 1.53
N ALA A 5 -4.53 34.96 1.95
CA ALA A 5 -3.95 33.87 1.14
C ALA A 5 -3.03 33.04 2.07
N ASP A 6 -3.50 31.89 2.55
CA ASP A 6 -3.25 30.55 1.98
C ASP A 6 -1.82 30.07 2.30
N GLU A 7 -1.61 29.29 3.36
CA GLU A 7 -1.75 27.81 3.33
C GLU A 7 -1.17 27.21 2.05
N ASN A 8 0.09 26.76 2.10
CA ASN A 8 0.58 25.71 1.21
C ASN A 8 1.94 25.19 1.72
N THR A 9 1.91 24.54 2.90
CA THR A 9 2.93 23.53 3.20
C THR A 9 2.67 22.39 2.24
N SER A 10 3.39 22.45 1.12
CA SER A 10 3.43 21.48 0.04
C SER A 10 3.53 20.06 0.63
N SER A 11 2.39 19.37 0.68
CA SER A 11 2.35 17.93 0.89
C SER A 11 2.74 17.31 -0.43
N ASP A 12 4.04 17.12 -0.63
CA ASP A 12 4.60 16.36 -1.74
C ASP A 12 4.23 14.87 -1.55
N ARG A 13 2.96 14.55 -1.83
CA ARG A 13 2.47 13.17 -1.91
C ARG A 13 2.78 12.69 -3.33
N SER A 14 3.98 12.16 -3.52
CA SER A 14 4.32 11.36 -4.70
C SER A 14 3.25 10.27 -4.90
N MET A 15 2.67 10.21 -6.11
CA MET A 15 1.61 9.26 -6.46
C MET A 15 2.08 7.82 -6.22
N SER A 16 1.16 6.97 -5.75
CA SER A 16 1.40 5.53 -5.65
C SER A 16 1.38 4.87 -7.04
N VAL A 17 2.08 3.73 -7.19
CA VAL A 17 2.13 2.97 -8.45
C VAL A 17 0.74 2.65 -8.99
N SER A 18 -0.22 2.37 -8.09
CA SER A 18 -1.61 2.10 -8.46
C SER A 18 -2.30 3.34 -9.05
N GLU A 19 -2.02 4.53 -8.50
CA GLU A 19 -2.56 5.79 -9.01
C GLU A 19 -1.94 6.16 -10.36
N GLU A 20 -0.63 5.98 -10.52
CA GLU A 20 0.08 6.20 -11.79
C GLU A 20 -0.48 5.30 -12.90
N LEU A 21 -0.73 4.01 -12.61
CA LEU A 21 -1.30 3.07 -13.57
C LEU A 21 -2.73 3.44 -13.95
N CYS A 22 -3.58 3.78 -12.98
CA CYS A 22 -4.95 4.23 -13.25
C CYS A 22 -4.95 5.50 -14.12
N ALA A 23 -4.06 6.45 -13.83
CA ALA A 23 -3.90 7.66 -14.64
C ALA A 23 -3.45 7.34 -16.07
N ALA A 24 -2.47 6.45 -16.24
CA ALA A 24 -1.98 6.03 -17.56
C ALA A 24 -3.07 5.34 -18.42
N LEU A 25 -4.00 4.63 -17.77
CA LEU A 25 -5.10 3.92 -18.43
C LEU A 25 -6.37 4.77 -18.59
N GLY A 26 -6.38 6.02 -18.11
CA GLY A 26 -7.57 6.87 -18.10
C GLY A 26 -8.69 6.33 -17.20
N LEU A 27 -8.34 5.51 -16.22
CA LEU A 27 -9.28 4.93 -15.25
C LEU A 27 -9.45 5.88 -14.06
N PRO A 28 -10.59 5.81 -13.35
CA PRO A 28 -10.75 6.53 -12.10
C PRO A 28 -9.66 6.10 -11.09
N PRO A 29 -9.30 6.97 -10.14
CA PRO A 29 -8.32 6.64 -9.11
C PRO A 29 -8.78 5.41 -8.33
N PRO A 30 -7.84 4.58 -7.87
CA PRO A 30 -8.16 3.40 -7.09
C PRO A 30 -8.90 3.81 -5.81
N LYS A 31 -9.88 3.01 -5.42
CA LYS A 31 -10.56 3.22 -4.13
C LYS A 31 -9.55 2.96 -3.01
N PRO A 32 -9.57 3.77 -1.92
CA PRO A 32 -8.78 3.46 -0.75
C PRO A 32 -9.24 2.12 -0.16
N PHE A 33 -8.32 1.45 0.53
CA PHE A 33 -8.65 0.25 1.29
C PHE A 33 -9.64 0.59 2.41
N THR A 34 -10.60 -0.31 2.64
CA THR A 34 -11.40 -0.26 3.87
C THR A 34 -10.60 -0.87 5.02
N GLU A 35 -10.96 -0.53 6.26
CA GLU A 35 -10.30 -1.10 7.46
C GLU A 35 -10.36 -2.63 7.47
N GLU A 36 -11.48 -3.22 7.05
CA GLU A 36 -11.64 -4.67 6.95
C GLU A 36 -10.69 -5.28 5.91
N GLN A 37 -10.54 -4.62 4.75
CA GLN A 37 -9.64 -5.09 3.71
C GLN A 37 -8.19 -4.95 4.13
N GLU A 38 -7.83 -3.87 4.84
CA GLU A 38 -6.50 -3.69 5.39
C GLU A 38 -6.19 -4.76 6.44
N ALA A 39 -7.13 -5.04 7.36
CA ALA A 39 -6.97 -6.11 8.34
C ALA A 39 -6.81 -7.50 7.67
N ALA A 40 -7.59 -7.78 6.63
CA ALA A 40 -7.48 -9.02 5.86
C ALA A 40 -6.14 -9.12 5.11
N TYR A 41 -5.65 -8.00 4.57
CA TYR A 41 -4.35 -7.91 3.92
C TYR A 41 -3.21 -8.18 4.90
N GLN A 42 -3.22 -7.51 6.07
CA GLN A 42 -2.23 -7.71 7.13
C GLN A 42 -2.25 -9.15 7.65
N LYS A 43 -3.42 -9.77 7.77
CA LYS A 43 -3.52 -11.19 8.11
C LYS A 43 -2.84 -12.06 7.06
N ARG A 44 -3.12 -11.85 5.77
CA ARG A 44 -2.47 -12.61 4.69
C ARG A 44 -0.95 -12.49 4.69
N LEU A 45 -0.41 -11.30 4.96
CA LEU A 45 1.04 -11.10 5.02
C LEU A 45 1.67 -11.98 6.10
N ARG A 46 1.08 -12.01 7.30
CA ARG A 46 1.55 -12.88 8.40
C ARG A 46 1.48 -14.36 8.02
N ASP A 47 0.37 -14.79 7.42
CA ASP A 47 0.21 -16.19 7.00
C ASP A 47 1.27 -16.59 5.95
N ILE A 48 1.68 -15.66 5.08
CA ILE A 48 2.74 -15.88 4.09
C ILE A 48 4.11 -15.96 4.79
N ASP A 49 4.39 -15.05 5.71
CA ASP A 49 5.66 -15.03 6.46
C ASP A 49 5.86 -16.34 7.25
N GLU A 50 4.80 -16.85 7.89
CA GLU A 50 4.83 -18.13 8.60
C GLU A 50 5.13 -19.30 7.65
N GLN A 51 4.49 -19.32 6.47
CA GLN A 51 4.75 -20.36 5.47
C GLN A 51 6.18 -20.31 4.95
N LEU A 52 6.71 -19.11 4.69
CA LEU A 52 8.08 -18.92 4.24
C LEU A 52 9.08 -19.31 5.33
N ALA A 53 8.82 -18.99 6.59
CA ALA A 53 9.64 -19.41 7.71
C ALA A 53 9.68 -20.94 7.84
N ALA A 54 8.53 -21.60 7.72
CA ALA A 54 8.43 -23.05 7.73
C ALA A 54 9.19 -23.69 6.55
N MET A 55 9.09 -23.11 5.35
CA MET A 55 9.81 -23.56 4.17
C MET A 55 11.33 -23.42 4.35
N LYS A 56 11.81 -22.27 4.85
CA LYS A 56 13.24 -22.03 5.14
C LYS A 56 13.76 -23.05 6.15
N ALA A 57 13.04 -23.25 7.26
CA ALA A 57 13.45 -24.20 8.30
C ALA A 57 13.47 -25.67 7.82
N ARG A 58 12.69 -26.03 6.80
CA ARG A 58 12.79 -27.34 6.13
C ARG A 58 14.04 -27.42 5.26
N ARG A 59 14.34 -26.36 4.52
CA ARG A 59 15.52 -26.28 3.65
C ARG A 59 16.82 -26.36 4.45
N GLU A 60 16.90 -25.68 5.59
CA GLU A 60 18.09 -25.69 6.47
C GLU A 60 18.33 -27.03 7.16
N ARG A 61 17.29 -27.84 7.37
CA ARG A 61 17.40 -29.17 7.98
C ARG A 61 17.70 -30.30 6.98
N GLY A 62 17.46 -30.07 5.69
CA GLY A 62 17.67 -31.04 4.62
C GLY A 62 18.83 -30.71 3.68
N GLY A 63 19.60 -29.67 3.98
CA GLY A 63 20.80 -29.26 3.26
C GLY A 63 22.09 -29.64 3.97
#